data_AF-A0A081NFI0-F1
#
_entry.id   AF-A0A081NFI0-F1
#
_cell.length_a   1.000
_cell.length_b   1.000
_cell.length_c   1.000
_cell.angle_alpha   90.00
_cell.angle_beta   90.00
_cell.angle_gamma   90.00
#
_symmetry.space_group_name_H-M   'P 1'
#
loop_
_entity.id
_entity.type
_entity.pdbx_description
1 polymer ?
#
loop_
_entity_poly.entity_id
_entity_poly.type
_entity_poly.pdbx_seq_one_letter_code
_entity_poly.pdbx_strand_id
1 'polypeptide(L)'
;MKSVRGYLLTQEFQLFWDYVSPHWAGKYLDRWSIRVMRSKIEPMKKVAKTVRRHKPLILNWFKARKAYSSGKVEGLNTKIKFTTRKSYGFITYRRAEIALYHVLGKLLEPKMTRRFY
;
A
#
# COMPACT_ATOMS: atom_id res chain seq x y z
N MET A 1 24.02 -21.19 1.42
CA MET A 1 23.53 -19.81 1.25
C MET A 1 22.00 -19.75 1.16
N LYS A 2 21.31 -19.20 2.17
CA LYS A 2 19.85 -18.96 2.15
C LYS A 2 19.50 -17.60 1.51
N SER A 3 20.41 -16.64 1.58
CA SER A 3 20.24 -15.25 1.12
C SER A 3 20.08 -15.13 -0.41
N VAL A 4 20.92 -15.81 -1.19
CA VAL A 4 20.84 -15.79 -2.68
C VAL A 4 19.48 -16.31 -3.17
N ARG A 5 18.99 -17.41 -2.58
CA ARG A 5 17.67 -17.98 -2.94
C ARG A 5 16.50 -17.08 -2.56
N GLY A 6 16.59 -16.39 -1.42
CA GLY A 6 15.60 -15.39 -1.03
C GLY A 6 15.56 -14.21 -1.99
N TYR A 7 16.74 -13.69 -2.35
CA TYR A 7 16.86 -12.60 -3.32
C TYR A 7 16.26 -12.96 -4.69
N LEU A 8 16.55 -14.15 -5.21
CA LEU A 8 16.01 -14.61 -6.49
C LEU A 8 14.48 -14.69 -6.47
N LEU A 9 13.86 -15.17 -5.38
CA LEU A 9 12.40 -15.23 -5.26
C LEU A 9 11.76 -13.84 -5.20
N THR A 10 12.47 -12.87 -4.62
CA THR A 10 12.03 -11.47 -4.59
C THR A 10 12.14 -10.82 -5.97
N GLN A 11 13.25 -11.07 -6.69
CA GLN A 11 13.43 -10.59 -8.07
C GLN A 11 12.38 -11.19 -9.00
N GLU A 12 12.14 -12.51 -8.91
CA GLU A 12 11.09 -13.18 -9.66
C GLU A 12 9.72 -12.54 -9.38
N PHE A 13 9.41 -12.19 -8.13
CA PHE A 13 8.13 -11.55 -7.82
C PHE A 13 7.90 -10.21 -8.55
N GLN A 14 8.97 -9.48 -8.92
CA GLN A 14 8.82 -8.20 -9.64
C GLN A 14 8.12 -8.36 -10.99
N LEU A 15 8.34 -9.48 -11.67
CA LEU A 15 7.70 -9.81 -12.96
C LEU A 15 6.16 -9.86 -12.87
N PHE A 16 5.61 -9.99 -11.66
CA PHE A 16 4.17 -9.93 -11.44
C PHE A 16 3.55 -8.62 -11.96
N TRP A 17 4.26 -7.51 -11.81
CA TRP A 17 3.73 -6.19 -12.12
C TRP A 17 3.70 -5.90 -13.63
N ASP A 18 4.40 -6.68 -14.44
CA ASP A 18 4.45 -6.54 -15.90
C ASP A 18 3.21 -7.12 -16.59
N TYR A 19 2.48 -8.02 -15.92
CA TYR A 19 1.26 -8.59 -16.47
C TYR A 19 0.18 -7.52 -16.72
N VAL A 20 -0.60 -7.69 -17.79
CA VAL A 20 -1.74 -6.81 -18.11
C VAL A 20 -3.07 -7.46 -17.72
N SER A 21 -3.21 -8.76 -17.97
CA SER A 21 -4.45 -9.49 -17.69
C SER A 21 -4.54 -9.93 -16.22
N PRO A 22 -5.66 -9.64 -15.52
CA PRO A 22 -5.89 -10.13 -14.15
C PRO A 22 -5.85 -11.66 -14.03
N HIS A 23 -6.27 -12.37 -15.08
CA HIS A 23 -6.28 -13.83 -15.08
C HIS A 23 -4.86 -14.41 -15.06
N TRP A 24 -4.00 -13.91 -15.94
CA TRP A 24 -2.60 -14.35 -16.03
C TRP A 24 -1.80 -13.93 -14.80
N ALA A 25 -2.01 -12.71 -14.30
CA ALA A 25 -1.45 -12.24 -13.03
C ALA A 25 -1.88 -13.16 -11.85
N GLY A 26 -3.14 -13.59 -11.82
CA GLY A 26 -3.64 -14.51 -10.81
C GLY A 26 -2.96 -15.87 -10.83
N LYS A 27 -2.80 -16.46 -12.02
CA LYS A 27 -2.05 -17.72 -12.20
C LYS A 27 -0.60 -17.59 -11.78
N TYR A 28 0.03 -16.46 -12.10
CA TYR A 28 1.39 -16.17 -11.69
C TYR A 28 1.55 -16.19 -10.16
N LEU A 29 0.66 -15.49 -9.43
CA LEU A 29 0.69 -15.46 -7.97
C LEU A 29 0.54 -16.85 -7.35
N ASP A 30 -0.32 -17.71 -7.91
CA ASP A 30 -0.50 -19.07 -7.41
C ASP A 30 0.78 -19.89 -7.57
N ARG A 31 1.36 -19.87 -8.78
CA ARG A 31 2.60 -20.58 -9.11
C ARG A 31 3.76 -20.10 -8.24
N TRP A 32 3.97 -18.79 -8.15
CA TRP A 32 5.00 -18.19 -7.32
C TRP A 32 4.81 -18.57 -5.85
N SER A 33 3.58 -18.48 -5.34
CA SER A 33 3.30 -18.82 -3.94
C SER A 33 3.56 -20.30 -3.65
N ILE A 34 3.25 -21.22 -4.58
CA ILE A 34 3.59 -22.65 -4.42
C ILE A 34 5.12 -22.83 -4.34
N ARG A 35 5.87 -22.18 -5.23
CA ARG A 35 7.34 -22.22 -5.22
C ARG A 35 7.93 -21.69 -3.92
N VAL A 36 7.43 -20.56 -3.43
CA VAL A 36 7.85 -19.95 -2.15
C VAL A 36 7.52 -20.85 -0.97
N MET A 37 6.33 -21.46 -0.94
CA MET A 37 5.92 -22.36 0.15
C MET A 37 6.78 -23.63 0.22
N ARG A 38 7.28 -24.12 -0.92
CA ARG A 38 8.24 -25.23 -1.00
C ARG A 38 9.67 -24.83 -0.64
N SER A 39 9.98 -23.53 -0.59
CA SER A 39 11.29 -23.04 -0.14
C SER A 39 11.47 -23.26 1.37
N LYS A 40 12.71 -23.47 1.84
CA LYS A 40 13.03 -23.52 3.28
C LYS A 40 13.30 -22.13 3.88
N ILE A 41 12.58 -21.09 3.40
CA ILE A 41 12.78 -19.68 3.79
C ILE A 41 11.53 -19.16 4.48
N GLU A 42 11.47 -19.24 5.80
CA GLU A 42 10.29 -18.87 6.58
C GLU A 42 9.79 -17.42 6.39
N PRO A 43 10.67 -16.40 6.31
CA PRO A 43 10.22 -15.03 6.02
C PRO A 43 9.43 -14.93 4.72
N MET A 44 9.87 -15.62 3.66
CA MET A 44 9.20 -15.61 2.36
C MET A 44 7.87 -16.35 2.40
N LYS A 45 7.76 -17.45 3.16
CA LYS A 45 6.48 -18.14 3.35
C LYS A 45 5.42 -17.25 4.00
N LYS A 46 5.81 -16.41 4.97
CA LYS A 46 4.89 -15.44 5.59
C LYS A 46 4.35 -14.47 4.52
N VAL A 47 5.21 -13.95 3.66
CA VAL A 47 4.81 -13.07 2.54
C VAL A 47 3.85 -13.80 1.60
N ALA A 48 4.17 -15.02 1.17
CA ALA A 48 3.30 -15.81 0.29
C ALA A 48 1.92 -16.09 0.90
N LYS A 49 1.83 -16.36 2.21
CA LYS A 49 0.55 -16.50 2.91
C LYS A 49 -0.27 -15.22 2.88
N THR A 50 0.37 -14.07 3.13
CA THR A 50 -0.29 -12.75 3.04
C THR A 50 -0.78 -12.44 1.63
N VAL A 51 0.05 -12.72 0.62
CA VAL A 51 -0.32 -12.54 -0.80
C VAL A 51 -1.51 -13.42 -1.16
N ARG A 52 -1.51 -14.71 -0.77
CA ARG A 52 -2.65 -15.61 -0.97
C ARG A 52 -3.94 -15.08 -0.33
N ARG A 53 -3.86 -14.61 0.92
CA ARG A 53 -5.01 -14.07 1.65
C ARG A 53 -5.64 -12.86 0.95
N HIS A 54 -4.82 -11.96 0.41
CA HIS A 54 -5.31 -10.72 -0.23
C HIS A 54 -5.29 -10.79 -1.76
N LYS A 55 -5.10 -11.97 -2.37
CA LYS A 55 -5.06 -12.15 -3.82
C LYS A 55 -6.22 -11.45 -4.54
N PRO A 56 -7.49 -11.54 -4.08
CA PRO A 56 -8.59 -10.85 -4.76
C PRO A 56 -8.39 -9.33 -4.83
N LEU A 57 -7.91 -8.72 -3.74
CA LEU A 57 -7.64 -7.28 -3.66
C LEU A 57 -6.47 -6.87 -4.54
N ILE A 58 -5.39 -7.67 -4.54
CA ILE A 58 -4.22 -7.43 -5.38
C ILE A 58 -4.61 -7.46 -6.86
N LEU A 59 -5.46 -8.42 -7.27
CA LEU A 59 -5.92 -8.53 -8.65
C LEU A 59 -6.87 -7.41 -9.07
N ASN A 60 -7.53 -6.71 -8.13
CA ASN A 60 -8.36 -5.54 -8.45
C ASN A 60 -7.55 -4.42 -9.10
N TRP A 61 -6.25 -4.28 -8.79
CA TRP A 61 -5.38 -3.30 -9.44
C TRP A 61 -5.26 -3.55 -10.95
N PHE A 62 -5.17 -4.82 -11.37
CA PHE A 62 -5.15 -5.21 -12.79
C PHE A 62 -6.54 -5.02 -13.43
N LYS A 63 -7.62 -5.32 -12.70
CA LYS A 63 -8.99 -5.07 -13.19
C LYS A 63 -9.25 -3.58 -13.42
N ALA A 64 -8.70 -2.72 -12.56
CA ALA A 64 -8.71 -1.28 -12.72
C ALA A 64 -7.69 -0.77 -13.76
N ARG A 65 -7.14 -1.65 -14.61
CA ARG A 65 -6.18 -1.32 -15.68
C ARG A 65 -4.97 -0.52 -15.18
N LYS A 66 -4.51 -0.78 -13.95
CA LYS A 66 -3.40 -0.07 -13.31
C LYS A 66 -3.63 1.46 -13.20
N ALA A 67 -4.89 1.91 -13.20
CA ALA A 67 -5.24 3.33 -13.18
C ALA A 67 -4.78 4.07 -11.91
N TYR A 68 -4.56 3.35 -10.81
CA TYR A 68 -4.12 3.92 -9.55
C TYR A 68 -2.60 3.80 -9.42
N SER A 69 -1.92 4.94 -9.35
CA SER A 69 -0.49 5.03 -9.06
C SER A 69 -0.25 5.02 -7.54
N SER A 70 0.72 4.20 -7.11
CA SER A 70 1.17 4.17 -5.69
C SER A 70 1.63 5.55 -5.23
N GLY A 71 2.26 6.35 -6.11
CA GLY A 71 2.79 7.66 -5.75
C GLY A 71 1.73 8.65 -5.26
N LYS A 72 0.52 8.63 -5.83
CA LYS A 72 -0.58 9.48 -5.34
C LYS A 72 -1.03 9.05 -3.94
N VAL A 73 -1.13 7.74 -3.70
CA VAL A 73 -1.53 7.17 -2.41
C VAL A 73 -0.45 7.42 -1.35
N GLU A 74 0.82 7.26 -1.70
CA GLU A 74 1.97 7.56 -0.84
C GLU A 74 2.06 9.04 -0.49
N GLY A 75 1.80 9.92 -1.46
CA GLY A 75 1.72 11.37 -1.23
C GLY A 75 0.63 11.73 -0.21
N LEU A 76 -0.56 11.13 -0.34
CA LEU A 76 -1.64 11.29 0.63
C LEU A 76 -1.25 10.75 2.01
N ASN A 77 -0.66 9.55 2.08
CA ASN A 77 -0.19 8.96 3.33
C ASN A 77 0.88 9.84 4.02
N THR A 78 1.74 10.48 3.23
CA THR A 78 2.77 11.39 3.75
C THR A 78 2.14 12.65 4.35
N LYS A 79 1.15 13.23 3.67
CA LYS A 79 0.38 14.37 4.21
C LYS A 79 -0.33 14.01 5.52
N ILE A 80 -0.99 12.85 5.56
CA ILE A 80 -1.65 12.35 6.77
C ILE A 80 -0.64 12.24 7.93
N LYS A 81 0.48 11.54 7.72
CA LYS A 81 1.54 11.39 8.74
C LYS A 81 2.07 12.73 9.21
N PHE A 82 2.29 13.67 8.30
CA PHE A 82 2.76 15.01 8.63
C PHE A 82 1.75 15.76 9.51
N THR A 83 0.46 15.74 9.15
CA THR A 83 -0.61 16.36 9.92
C THR A 83 -0.70 15.79 11.33
N THR A 84 -0.63 14.47 11.47
CA THR A 84 -0.66 13.80 12.79
C THR A 84 0.57 14.16 13.63
N ARG A 85 1.76 14.30 13.01
CA ARG A 85 2.97 14.74 13.72
C ARG A 85 2.89 16.19 14.19
N LYS A 86 2.40 17.08 13.32
CA LYS A 86 2.28 18.51 13.63
C LYS A 86 1.26 18.78 14.75
N SER A 87 0.24 17.94 14.89
CA SER A 87 -0.76 18.08 15.95
C SER A 87 -0.33 17.55 17.32
N TYR A 88 0.80 16.83 17.42
CA TYR A 88 1.25 16.16 18.65
C TYR A 88 0.18 15.25 19.30
N GLY A 89 -0.74 14.72 18.47
CA GLY A 89 -1.85 13.88 18.91
C GLY A 89 -3.20 14.61 18.88
N PHE A 90 -4.25 13.87 18.52
CA PHE A 90 -5.62 14.39 18.56
C PHE A 90 -6.36 13.78 19.75
N ILE A 91 -7.00 14.62 20.56
CA ILE A 91 -7.79 14.18 21.72
C ILE A 91 -9.01 13.37 21.28
N THR A 92 -9.61 13.71 20.14
CA THR A 92 -10.79 13.03 19.60
C THR A 92 -10.63 12.75 18.11
N TYR A 93 -11.25 11.65 17.66
CA TYR A 93 -11.28 11.28 16.24
C TYR A 93 -11.86 12.40 15.36
N ARG A 94 -12.93 13.05 15.82
CA ARG A 94 -13.58 14.16 15.10
C ARG A 94 -12.62 15.31 14.79
N ARG A 95 -11.67 15.62 15.69
CA ARG A 95 -10.65 16.65 15.44
C ARG A 95 -9.62 16.20 14.40
N ALA A 96 -9.22 14.93 14.44
CA ALA A 96 -8.35 14.36 13.42
C ALA A 96 -9.03 14.38 12.04
N GLU A 97 -10.30 14.01 11.98
CA GLU A 97 -11.11 13.99 10.77
C GLU A 97 -11.22 15.39 10.13
N ILE A 98 -11.59 16.42 10.91
CA ILE A 98 -11.67 17.80 10.43
C ILE A 98 -10.31 18.29 9.92
N ALA A 99 -9.23 18.03 10.65
CA ALA A 99 -7.87 18.40 10.22
C ALA A 99 -7.48 17.71 8.90
N LEU A 100 -7.85 16.45 8.71
CA LEU A 100 -7.63 15.72 7.47
C LEU A 100 -8.46 16.31 6.31
N TYR A 101 -9.71 16.72 6.54
CA TYR A 101 -10.50 17.40 5.51
C TYR A 101 -9.90 18.74 5.08
N HIS A 102 -9.33 19.53 6.00
CA HIS A 102 -8.62 20.76 5.62
C HIS A 102 -7.36 20.46 4.79
N VAL A 103 -6.55 19.48 5.20
CA VAL A 103 -5.26 19.19 4.55
C VAL A 103 -5.41 18.45 3.22
N LEU A 104 -6.35 17.50 3.13
CA LEU A 104 -6.55 16.65 1.97
C LEU A 104 -7.64 17.19 1.04
N GLY A 105 -8.73 17.71 1.60
CA GLY A 105 -9.92 18.16 0.88
C GLY A 105 -9.98 19.65 0.59
N LYS A 106 -8.99 20.45 1.02
CA LYS A 106 -9.00 21.92 0.93
C LYS A 106 -10.30 22.54 1.47
N LEU A 107 -10.80 21.99 2.58
CA LEU A 107 -12.00 22.52 3.23
C LEU A 107 -11.77 24.00 3.59
N LEU A 108 -12.71 24.87 3.20
CA LEU A 108 -12.62 26.31 3.46
C LEU A 108 -12.51 26.56 4.96
N GLU A 109 -11.48 27.31 5.35
CA GLU A 109 -11.32 27.71 6.74
C GLU A 109 -12.36 28.80 7.08
N PRO A 110 -13.00 28.72 8.26
CA PRO A 110 -13.87 29.80 8.71
C PRO A 110 -13.06 31.10 8.83
N LYS A 111 -13.68 32.24 8.48
CA LYS A 111 -13.05 33.56 8.62
C LYS A 111 -12.69 33.81 10.08
N MET A 112 -11.42 33.64 10.43
CA MET A 112 -10.92 34.01 11.76
C MET A 112 -10.76 35.53 11.86
N THR A 113 -11.33 36.11 12.92
CA THR A 113 -11.26 37.54 13.23
C THR A 113 -9.85 38.00 13.62
N ARG A 114 -8.95 37.08 13.99
CA ARG A 114 -7.59 37.38 14.45
C ARG A 114 -6.58 36.39 13.88
N ARG A 115 -5.58 36.87 13.14
CA ARG A 115 -4.43 36.07 12.68
C ARG A 115 -3.30 36.22 13.68
N PHE A 116 -2.75 35.11 14.14
CA PHE A 116 -1.49 35.09 14.87
C PHE A 116 -0.39 34.88 13.84
N TYR A 117 0.47 35.89 13.67
CA TYR A 117 1.68 35.85 12.86
C TYR A 117 2.87 35.44 13.73
#